data_AF-A0A1Q2HWE4-F1
#
_entry.id   AF-A0A1Q2HWE4-F1
#
_cell.length_a   1.000
_cell.length_b   1.000
_cell.length_c   1.000
_cell.angle_alpha   90.00
_cell.angle_beta   90.00
_cell.angle_gamma   90.00
#
_symmetry.space_group_name_H-M   'P 1'
#
loop_
_entity.id
_entity.type
_entity.pdbx_description
1 polymer ?
#
loop_
_entity_poly.entity_id
_entity_poly.type
_entity_poly.pdbx_seq_one_letter_code
_entity_poly.pdbx_strand_id
1 'polypeptide(L)'
;MPKNRLTEEQMDAIDRLLCEPTSHAISYVPHRVMAESFLDLDAYLEEHYLPRFIDRYALVVLVLLYTWADHVRIAPGKGGRNEYPPTVIEDDGTHSSDVKDIDNLVRRTLLNEGPHTTNLYIESRGILITLRGGCDVLFFGLGPEEERLAQSLADANGLFLKRATEERTVEDCLSADYPTAYPRSGRTVSSHVLPTPSEDFPDTDTLGGAKFTPEG
;
A
#
# COMPACT_ATOMS: atom_id res chain seq x y z
N MET A 1 19.51 -5.81 -28.32
CA MET A 1 19.64 -5.78 -26.85
C MET A 1 18.29 -5.45 -26.23
N PRO A 2 17.77 -6.28 -25.31
CA PRO A 2 16.87 -5.79 -24.28
C PRO A 2 17.43 -6.21 -22.91
N LYS A 3 18.41 -5.46 -22.38
CA LYS A 3 19.04 -5.72 -21.07
C LYS A 3 18.24 -5.20 -19.87
N ASN A 4 17.07 -4.59 -20.09
CA ASN A 4 16.37 -3.86 -19.02
C ASN A 4 15.09 -4.55 -18.52
N ARG A 5 14.71 -5.72 -19.04
CA ARG A 5 13.47 -6.41 -18.63
C ARG A 5 13.68 -7.29 -17.41
N LEU A 6 12.60 -7.55 -16.67
CA LEU A 6 12.56 -8.57 -15.63
C LEU A 6 12.85 -9.96 -16.21
N THR A 7 13.60 -10.77 -15.46
CA THR A 7 13.78 -12.19 -15.74
C THR A 7 12.53 -12.98 -15.34
N GLU A 8 12.39 -14.22 -15.83
CA GLU A 8 11.30 -15.11 -15.40
C GLU A 8 11.38 -15.42 -13.91
N GLU A 9 12.58 -15.69 -13.40
CA GLU A 9 12.81 -15.91 -11.97
C GLU A 9 12.37 -14.72 -11.11
N GLN A 10 12.63 -13.48 -11.55
CA GLN A 10 12.19 -12.28 -10.83
C GLN A 10 10.67 -12.12 -10.86
N MET A 11 10.01 -12.39 -12.00
CA MET A 11 8.55 -12.34 -12.09
C MET A 11 7.92 -13.39 -11.18
N ASP A 12 8.42 -14.63 -11.20
CA ASP A 12 7.92 -15.72 -10.36
C ASP A 12 8.09 -15.40 -8.85
N ALA A 13 9.20 -14.78 -8.48
CA ALA A 13 9.45 -14.35 -7.10
C ALA A 13 8.47 -13.26 -6.65
N ILE A 14 8.22 -12.26 -7.50
CA ILE A 14 7.23 -11.21 -7.22
C ILE A 14 5.82 -11.80 -7.11
N ASP A 15 5.45 -12.71 -8.03
CA ASP A 15 4.12 -13.34 -8.02
C ASP A 15 3.90 -14.18 -6.75
N ARG A 16 4.95 -14.87 -6.27
CA ARG A 16 4.93 -15.54 -4.96
C ARG A 16 4.73 -14.57 -3.80
N LEU A 17 5.44 -13.44 -3.79
CA LEU A 17 5.30 -12.42 -2.74
C LEU A 17 3.89 -11.80 -2.72
N LEU A 18 3.31 -11.52 -3.89
CA LEU A 18 1.93 -11.04 -4.00
C LEU A 18 0.90 -12.03 -3.46
N CYS A 19 1.23 -13.32 -3.47
CA CYS A 19 0.41 -14.39 -2.95
C CYS A 19 0.68 -14.73 -1.48
N GLU A 20 1.60 -14.02 -0.79
CA GLU A 20 1.80 -14.23 0.63
C GLU A 20 0.51 -13.95 1.41
N PRO A 21 0.20 -14.76 2.45
CA PRO A 21 -1.00 -14.59 3.24
C PRO A 21 -0.94 -13.32 4.10
N THR A 22 0.25 -12.77 4.34
CA THR A 22 0.46 -11.58 5.15
C THR A 22 0.93 -10.42 4.29
N SER A 23 0.30 -9.27 4.49
CA SER A 23 0.74 -8.01 3.88
C SER A 23 0.56 -6.86 4.84
N HIS A 24 1.25 -5.76 4.55
CA HIS A 24 1.07 -4.50 5.26
C HIS A 24 0.65 -3.41 4.28
N ALA A 25 -0.14 -2.45 4.75
CA ALA A 25 -0.62 -1.32 3.96
C ALA A 25 -0.38 -0.02 4.71
N ILE A 26 0.08 1.03 4.02
CA ILE A 26 0.11 2.37 4.61
C ILE A 26 -1.19 3.09 4.30
N SER A 27 -1.80 3.71 5.32
CA SER A 27 -3.05 4.43 5.22
C SER A 27 -2.99 5.74 6.00
N TYR A 28 -3.62 6.80 5.51
CA TYR A 28 -3.82 8.04 6.29
C TYR A 28 -4.98 7.94 7.28
N VAL A 29 -5.80 6.88 7.21
CA VAL A 29 -6.90 6.60 8.15
C VAL A 29 -6.44 5.51 9.14
N PRO A 30 -6.59 5.68 10.47
CA PRO A 30 -6.08 4.70 11.43
C PRO A 30 -6.93 3.44 11.57
N HIS A 31 -8.25 3.53 11.41
CA HIS A 31 -9.20 2.44 11.65
C HIS A 31 -9.96 2.06 10.37
N ARG A 32 -10.72 0.96 10.44
CA ARG A 32 -11.73 0.66 9.42
C ARG A 32 -12.88 1.64 9.58
N VAL A 33 -13.29 2.28 8.49
CA VAL A 33 -14.41 3.22 8.49
C VAL A 33 -15.70 2.47 8.82
N MET A 34 -16.31 2.76 9.97
CA MET A 34 -17.56 2.12 10.41
C MET A 34 -18.79 3.02 10.30
N ALA A 35 -18.60 4.35 10.24
CA ALA A 35 -19.68 5.32 10.17
C ALA A 35 -19.81 5.90 8.76
N GLU A 36 -21.04 5.98 8.25
CA GLU A 36 -21.32 6.55 6.92
C GLU A 36 -20.92 8.02 6.82
N SER A 37 -21.06 8.80 7.90
CA SER A 37 -20.63 10.20 7.98
C SER A 37 -19.13 10.40 7.81
N PHE A 38 -18.32 9.36 8.01
CA PHE A 38 -16.89 9.44 7.72
C PHE A 38 -16.62 9.46 6.21
N LEU A 39 -17.52 8.93 5.38
CA LEU A 39 -17.35 8.99 3.91
C LEU A 39 -17.32 10.43 3.40
N ASP A 40 -18.11 11.32 4.00
CA ASP A 40 -18.07 12.75 3.67
C ASP A 40 -16.73 13.39 4.07
N LEU A 41 -16.19 13.00 5.23
CA LEU A 41 -14.87 13.43 5.66
C LEU A 41 -13.77 12.87 4.75
N ASP A 42 -13.86 11.60 4.36
CA ASP A 42 -12.87 10.95 3.49
C ASP A 42 -12.85 11.62 2.11
N ALA A 43 -14.01 11.90 1.52
CA ALA A 43 -14.12 12.66 0.29
C ALA A 43 -13.50 14.06 0.42
N TYR A 44 -13.77 14.77 1.52
CA TYR A 44 -13.15 16.07 1.80
C TYR A 44 -11.62 15.98 1.96
N LEU A 45 -11.12 14.95 2.64
CA LEU A 45 -9.68 14.72 2.81
C LEU A 45 -9.01 14.39 1.48
N GLU A 46 -9.64 13.57 0.64
CA GLU A 46 -9.16 13.26 -0.71
C GLU A 46 -9.10 14.53 -1.57
N GLU A 47 -10.14 15.37 -1.57
CA GLU A 47 -10.17 16.59 -2.37
C GLU A 47 -9.12 17.62 -1.92
N HIS A 48 -8.95 17.81 -0.62
CA HIS A 48 -8.17 18.94 -0.08
C HIS A 48 -6.77 18.59 0.42
N TYR A 49 -6.52 17.33 0.79
CA TYR A 49 -5.29 16.92 1.48
C TYR A 49 -4.51 15.82 0.76
N LEU A 50 -5.08 15.15 -0.24
CA LEU A 50 -4.42 14.06 -0.96
C LEU A 50 -3.04 14.43 -1.52
N PRO A 51 -2.80 15.61 -2.14
CA PRO A 51 -1.46 15.98 -2.60
C PRO A 51 -0.41 15.95 -1.48
N ARG A 52 -0.78 16.39 -0.27
CA ARG A 52 0.11 16.38 0.90
C ARG A 52 0.33 14.96 1.44
N PHE A 53 -0.66 14.09 1.33
CA PHE A 53 -0.50 12.68 1.69
C PHE A 53 0.43 11.98 0.69
N ILE A 54 0.31 12.25 -0.60
CA ILE A 54 1.19 11.69 -1.63
C ILE A 54 2.66 12.04 -1.36
N ASP A 55 2.96 13.26 -0.94
CA ASP A 55 4.32 13.64 -0.54
C ASP A 55 4.88 12.73 0.57
N ARG A 56 4.02 12.39 1.54
CA ARG A 56 4.38 11.52 2.66
C ARG A 56 4.53 10.06 2.23
N TYR A 57 3.61 9.56 1.41
CA TYR A 57 3.72 8.21 0.83
C TYR A 57 5.00 8.06 0.00
N ALA A 58 5.27 9.02 -0.90
CA ALA A 58 6.47 9.01 -1.74
C ALA A 58 7.74 9.06 -0.89
N LEU A 59 7.78 9.92 0.14
CA LEU A 59 8.90 9.98 1.08
C LEU A 59 9.15 8.63 1.76
N VAL A 60 8.10 8.02 2.34
CA VAL A 60 8.24 6.72 3.03
C VAL A 60 8.73 5.65 2.06
N VAL A 61 8.13 5.54 0.88
CA VAL A 61 8.52 4.55 -0.14
C VAL A 61 9.97 4.73 -0.58
N LEU A 62 10.41 5.95 -0.86
CA LEU A 62 11.79 6.23 -1.29
C LEU A 62 12.79 5.96 -0.18
N VAL A 63 12.52 6.41 1.05
CA VAL A 63 13.43 6.17 2.18
C VAL A 63 13.57 4.68 2.43
N LEU A 64 12.47 3.91 2.43
CA LEU A 64 12.53 2.46 2.60
C LEU A 64 13.30 1.78 1.47
N LEU A 65 13.00 2.13 0.21
CA LEU A 65 13.69 1.59 -0.96
C LEU A 65 15.20 1.77 -0.85
N TYR A 66 15.67 3.00 -0.60
CA TYR A 66 17.10 3.31 -0.53
C TYR A 66 17.76 2.94 0.81
N THR A 67 16.98 2.55 1.82
CA THR A 67 17.52 1.91 3.03
C THR A 67 17.79 0.43 2.80
N TRP A 68 16.99 -0.21 1.95
CA TRP A 68 17.04 -1.65 1.71
C TRP A 68 17.87 -2.05 0.49
N ALA A 69 17.98 -1.17 -0.51
CA ALA A 69 18.72 -1.34 -1.74
C ALA A 69 19.68 -0.17 -1.99
N ASP A 70 20.95 -0.46 -2.25
CA ASP A 70 21.98 0.56 -2.52
C ASP A 70 21.79 1.21 -3.90
N HIS A 71 21.46 0.40 -4.90
CA HIS A 71 21.24 0.83 -6.28
C HIS A 71 20.01 0.14 -6.86
N VAL A 72 19.20 0.93 -7.58
CA VAL A 72 17.97 0.44 -8.20
C VAL A 72 17.84 0.94 -9.64
N ARG A 73 17.11 0.20 -10.47
CA ARG A 73 16.76 0.61 -11.83
C ARG A 73 15.30 0.33 -12.17
N ILE A 74 14.75 1.10 -13.10
CA ILE A 74 13.41 0.86 -13.64
C ILE A 74 13.47 -0.20 -14.76
N ALA A 75 12.87 -1.35 -14.52
CA ALA A 75 12.52 -2.31 -15.56
C ALA A 75 11.16 -1.90 -16.19
N PRO A 76 11.09 -1.66 -17.51
CA PRO A 76 9.83 -1.32 -18.15
C PRO A 76 8.88 -2.52 -18.10
N GLY A 77 7.59 -2.23 -17.92
CA GLY A 77 6.55 -3.24 -17.96
C GLY A 77 6.48 -4.00 -19.28
N LYS A 78 5.83 -5.17 -19.26
CA LYS A 78 5.49 -5.92 -20.48
C LYS A 78 4.05 -5.56 -20.84
N GLY A 79 3.80 -5.06 -22.05
CA GLY A 79 2.45 -4.89 -22.59
C GLY A 79 2.00 -6.13 -23.38
N GLY A 80 0.69 -6.34 -23.52
CA GLY A 80 0.10 -7.43 -24.33
C GLY A 80 -0.63 -8.47 -23.49
N ARG A 81 -0.63 -9.75 -23.93
CA ARG A 81 -1.37 -10.84 -23.26
C ARG A 81 -0.87 -11.18 -21.84
N ASN A 82 0.40 -10.89 -21.54
CA ASN A 82 1.01 -11.08 -20.22
C ASN A 82 1.45 -9.70 -19.71
N GLU A 83 0.48 -8.86 -19.39
CA GLU A 83 0.73 -7.51 -18.92
C GLU A 83 1.41 -7.55 -17.55
N TYR A 84 2.58 -6.92 -17.45
CA TYR A 84 3.33 -6.80 -16.20
C TYR A 84 3.65 -5.34 -15.93
N PRO A 85 3.40 -4.83 -14.72
CA PRO A 85 3.62 -3.43 -14.41
C PRO A 85 5.10 -3.04 -14.53
N PRO A 86 5.41 -1.76 -14.74
CA PRO A 86 6.73 -1.23 -14.50
C PRO A 86 7.21 -1.65 -13.11
N THR A 87 8.47 -2.08 -13.02
CA THR A 87 9.03 -2.58 -11.77
C THR A 87 10.38 -1.95 -11.51
N VAL A 88 10.57 -1.38 -10.33
CA VAL A 88 11.89 -0.97 -9.83
C VAL A 88 12.55 -2.19 -9.22
N ILE A 89 13.76 -2.51 -9.62
CA ILE A 89 14.53 -3.64 -9.11
C ILE A 89 15.93 -3.22 -8.68
N GLU A 90 16.51 -3.98 -7.76
CA GLU A 90 17.93 -3.85 -7.41
C GLU A 90 18.84 -4.00 -8.64
N ASP A 91 19.91 -3.24 -8.65
CA ASP A 91 20.94 -3.25 -9.68
C ASP A 91 22.33 -3.29 -9.04
N ASP A 92 23.33 -3.72 -9.80
CA ASP A 92 24.73 -3.74 -9.34
C ASP A 92 25.40 -2.35 -9.37
N GLY A 93 24.64 -1.30 -9.70
CA GLY A 93 25.10 0.08 -9.80
C GLY A 93 25.50 0.51 -11.22
N THR A 94 25.59 -0.43 -12.16
CA THR A 94 26.03 -0.12 -13.54
C THR A 94 24.95 0.60 -14.36
N HIS A 95 23.67 0.38 -14.05
CA HIS A 95 22.53 0.95 -14.77
C HIS A 95 21.48 1.57 -13.83
N SER A 96 21.93 2.08 -12.69
CA SER A 96 21.03 2.67 -11.70
C SER A 96 20.26 3.87 -12.28
N SER A 97 18.97 3.91 -11.99
CA SER A 97 18.10 5.04 -12.35
C SER A 97 18.25 6.17 -11.35
N ASP A 98 18.07 7.41 -11.81
CA ASP A 98 18.09 8.59 -10.94
C ASP A 98 16.92 8.52 -9.93
N VAL A 99 17.18 8.91 -8.69
CA VAL A 99 16.15 9.05 -7.63
C VAL A 99 14.96 9.86 -8.13
N LYS A 100 15.21 10.90 -8.94
CA LYS A 100 14.15 11.73 -9.52
C LYS A 100 13.22 10.94 -10.45
N ASP A 101 13.76 10.00 -11.22
CA ASP A 101 12.95 9.17 -12.11
C ASP A 101 12.10 8.16 -11.31
N ILE A 102 12.67 7.63 -10.22
CA ILE A 102 11.94 6.78 -9.27
C ILE A 102 10.82 7.57 -8.58
N ASP A 103 11.11 8.75 -8.04
CA ASP A 103 10.12 9.63 -7.39
C ASP A 103 8.97 9.99 -8.35
N ASN A 104 9.30 10.36 -9.59
CA ASN A 104 8.30 10.63 -10.63
C ASN A 104 7.42 9.41 -10.91
N LEU A 105 8.01 8.20 -10.97
CA LEU A 105 7.25 6.96 -11.16
C LEU A 105 6.33 6.69 -9.97
N VAL A 106 6.84 6.77 -8.73
CA VAL A 106 6.08 6.56 -7.49
C VAL A 106 4.88 7.50 -7.44
N ARG A 107 5.12 8.81 -7.58
CA ARG A 107 4.07 9.84 -7.50
C ARG A 107 3.03 9.68 -8.59
N ARG A 108 3.46 9.43 -9.82
CA ARG A 108 2.55 9.21 -10.96
C ARG A 108 1.65 8.00 -10.72
N THR A 109 2.18 6.93 -10.15
CA THR A 109 1.39 5.73 -9.86
C THR A 109 0.35 6.01 -8.77
N LEU A 110 0.74 6.66 -7.67
CA LEU A 110 -0.17 6.94 -6.55
C LEU A 110 -1.27 7.96 -6.90
N LEU A 111 -0.94 8.96 -7.74
CA LEU A 111 -1.89 9.97 -8.22
C LEU A 111 -2.90 9.45 -9.24
N ASN A 112 -2.64 8.28 -9.83
CA ASN A 112 -3.49 7.78 -10.89
C ASN A 112 -4.81 7.25 -10.30
N GLU A 113 -5.95 7.61 -10.89
CA GLU A 113 -7.26 7.11 -10.46
C GLU A 113 -7.61 5.74 -11.08
N GLY A 114 -6.82 5.27 -12.05
CA GLY A 114 -7.00 3.98 -12.74
C GLY A 114 -6.23 2.80 -12.11
N PRO A 115 -6.33 1.59 -12.70
CA PRO A 115 -5.70 0.36 -12.21
C PRO A 115 -4.18 0.31 -12.47
N HIS A 116 -3.50 1.45 -12.35
CA HIS A 116 -2.06 1.53 -12.54
C HIS A 116 -1.34 0.96 -11.34
N THR A 117 -0.41 0.06 -11.61
CA THR A 117 0.44 -0.55 -10.60
C THR A 117 1.90 -0.31 -10.92
N THR A 118 2.72 -0.18 -9.88
CA THR A 118 4.17 -0.25 -9.97
C THR A 118 4.68 -1.10 -8.83
N ASN A 119 5.58 -2.03 -9.15
CA ASN A 119 6.24 -2.87 -8.16
C ASN A 119 7.63 -2.30 -7.86
N LEU A 120 8.07 -2.39 -6.61
CA LEU A 120 9.45 -2.13 -6.20
C LEU A 120 9.93 -3.39 -5.49
N TYR A 121 10.80 -4.14 -6.15
CA TYR A 121 11.25 -5.45 -5.70
C TYR A 121 12.72 -5.39 -5.25
N ILE A 122 12.94 -5.69 -3.98
CA ILE A 122 14.26 -5.77 -3.33
C ILE A 122 14.60 -7.24 -3.20
N GLU A 123 15.27 -7.77 -4.22
CA GLU A 123 15.57 -9.19 -4.40
C GLU A 123 16.43 -9.75 -3.25
N SER A 124 17.46 -9.00 -2.83
CA SER A 124 18.40 -9.34 -1.76
C SER A 124 17.73 -9.59 -0.41
N ARG A 125 16.53 -9.03 -0.20
CA ARG A 125 15.75 -9.15 1.03
C ARG A 125 14.45 -9.93 0.85
N GLY A 126 14.05 -10.25 -0.38
CA GLY A 126 12.75 -10.83 -0.66
C GLY A 126 11.58 -9.90 -0.29
N ILE A 127 11.74 -8.59 -0.46
CA ILE A 127 10.71 -7.59 -0.13
C ILE A 127 10.09 -7.04 -1.40
N LEU A 128 8.77 -6.87 -1.37
CA LEU A 128 8.01 -6.23 -2.44
C LEU A 128 7.20 -5.07 -1.88
N ILE A 129 7.32 -3.90 -2.51
CA ILE A 129 6.43 -2.76 -2.33
C ILE A 129 5.58 -2.63 -3.59
N THR A 130 4.26 -2.70 -3.44
CA THR A 130 3.32 -2.55 -4.54
C THR A 130 2.59 -1.22 -4.39
N LEU A 131 2.78 -0.34 -5.36
CA LEU A 131 2.06 0.94 -5.45
C LEU A 131 0.90 0.77 -6.41
N ARG A 132 -0.28 1.28 -6.02
CA ARG A 132 -1.44 1.33 -6.89
C ARG A 132 -2.05 2.72 -6.93
N GLY A 133 -2.78 2.96 -8.02
CA GLY A 133 -3.63 4.13 -8.14
C GLY A 133 -4.58 4.32 -6.97
N GLY A 134 -4.88 5.57 -6.62
CA GLY A 134 -5.70 5.90 -5.46
C GLY A 134 -4.96 5.85 -4.12
N CYS A 135 -3.63 6.08 -4.14
CA CYS A 135 -2.77 6.15 -2.95
C CYS A 135 -2.72 4.87 -2.10
N ASP A 136 -2.73 3.70 -2.74
CA ASP A 136 -2.58 2.41 -2.07
C ASP A 136 -1.12 1.93 -2.15
N VAL A 137 -0.51 1.69 -0.99
CA VAL A 137 0.89 1.25 -0.84
C VAL A 137 0.91 0.01 0.02
N LEU A 138 1.29 -1.11 -0.58
CA LEU A 138 1.32 -2.42 0.04
C LEU A 138 2.75 -2.94 0.16
N PHE A 139 3.02 -3.70 1.22
CA PHE A 139 4.30 -4.33 1.50
C PHE A 139 4.09 -5.84 1.71
N PHE A 140 5.01 -6.63 1.17
CA PHE A 140 5.07 -8.08 1.30
C PHE A 140 6.50 -8.50 1.67
N GLY A 141 6.66 -9.66 2.33
CA GLY A 141 7.95 -10.16 2.76
C GLY A 141 8.62 -9.38 3.90
N LEU A 142 7.88 -8.54 4.64
CA LEU A 142 8.47 -7.77 5.75
C LEU A 142 8.82 -8.67 6.94
N GLY A 143 10.10 -8.68 7.31
CA GLY A 143 10.57 -9.23 8.58
C GLY A 143 10.29 -8.29 9.78
N PRO A 144 10.54 -8.73 11.02
CA PRO A 144 10.29 -7.91 12.21
C PRO A 144 11.06 -6.59 12.27
N GLU A 145 12.26 -6.53 11.67
CA GLU A 145 13.06 -5.30 11.63
C GLU A 145 12.53 -4.32 10.57
N GLU A 146 12.21 -4.83 9.38
CA GLU A 146 11.63 -4.04 8.30
C GLU A 146 10.24 -3.52 8.64
N GLU A 147 9.41 -4.32 9.30
CA GLU A 147 8.10 -3.90 9.81
C GLU A 147 8.26 -2.75 10.82
N ARG A 148 9.22 -2.83 11.74
CA ARG A 148 9.47 -1.74 12.71
C ARG A 148 9.95 -0.46 12.04
N LEU A 149 10.81 -0.56 11.03
CA LEU A 149 11.28 0.60 10.28
C LEU A 149 10.12 1.24 9.51
N ALA A 150 9.33 0.44 8.79
CA ALA A 150 8.17 0.91 8.05
C ALA A 150 7.14 1.57 8.97
N GLN A 151 6.86 0.96 10.13
CA GLN A 151 5.98 1.54 11.16
C GLN A 151 6.50 2.89 11.65
N SER A 152 7.79 2.96 12.01
CA SER A 152 8.40 4.19 12.53
C SER A 152 8.34 5.34 11.52
N LEU A 153 8.57 5.05 10.24
CA LEU A 153 8.47 6.04 9.15
C LEU A 153 7.02 6.44 8.87
N ALA A 154 6.07 5.51 8.93
CA ALA A 154 4.65 5.82 8.80
C ALA A 154 4.20 6.77 9.93
N ASP A 155 4.51 6.42 11.19
CA ASP A 155 4.13 7.21 12.36
C ASP A 155 4.73 8.62 12.32
N ALA A 156 6.02 8.73 11.96
CA ALA A 156 6.72 10.02 11.84
C ALA A 156 6.10 10.95 10.78
N ASN A 157 5.36 10.39 9.82
CA ASN A 157 4.68 11.13 8.76
C ASN A 157 3.17 11.24 8.98
N GLY A 158 2.66 10.84 10.16
CA GLY A 158 1.24 10.85 10.47
C GLY A 158 0.42 9.92 9.57
N LEU A 159 1.02 8.79 9.18
CA LEU A 159 0.39 7.68 8.47
C LEU A 159 0.34 6.47 9.40
N PHE A 160 -0.39 5.44 8.98
CA PHE A 160 -0.60 4.22 9.77
C PHE A 160 -0.23 3.01 8.93
N LEU A 161 0.69 2.18 9.44
CA LEU A 161 0.95 0.86 8.89
C LEU A 161 -0.08 -0.14 9.45
N LYS A 162 -0.81 -0.80 8.56
CA LYS A 162 -1.85 -1.78 8.90
C LYS A 162 -1.42 -3.14 8.42
N ARG A 163 -1.61 -4.16 9.24
CA ARG A 163 -1.35 -5.56 8.85
C ARG A 163 -2.66 -6.23 8.43
N ALA A 164 -2.59 -7.00 7.35
CA ALA A 164 -3.64 -7.90 6.90
C ALA A 164 -3.10 -9.33 6.85
N THR A 165 -3.95 -10.29 7.23
CA THR A 165 -3.67 -11.72 7.10
C THR A 165 -4.86 -12.38 6.42
N GLU A 166 -4.61 -13.20 5.41
CA GLU A 166 -5.59 -13.99 4.68
C GLU A 166 -5.44 -15.48 5.03
N GLU A 167 -6.53 -16.24 4.94
CA GLU A 167 -6.54 -17.68 5.25
C GLU A 167 -6.04 -18.57 4.09
N ARG A 168 -5.87 -18.02 2.89
CA ARG A 168 -5.45 -18.76 1.70
C ARG A 168 -3.95 -19.10 1.74
N THR A 169 -3.56 -20.19 1.08
CA THR A 169 -2.15 -20.52 0.87
C THR A 169 -1.58 -19.84 -0.37
N VAL A 170 -0.25 -19.79 -0.47
CA VAL A 170 0.45 -19.25 -1.66
C VAL A 170 0.13 -20.11 -2.88
N GLU A 171 0.13 -21.43 -2.73
CA GLU A 171 -0.16 -22.38 -3.80
C GLU A 171 -1.59 -22.24 -4.34
N ASP A 172 -2.57 -22.01 -3.45
CA ASP A 172 -3.96 -21.75 -3.86
C ASP A 172 -4.05 -20.44 -4.65
N CYS A 173 -3.32 -19.41 -4.25
CA CYS A 173 -3.27 -18.12 -4.94
C CYS A 173 -2.61 -18.22 -6.32
N LEU A 174 -1.51 -18.96 -6.45
CA LEU A 174 -0.77 -19.14 -7.70
C LEU A 174 -1.49 -20.07 -8.69
N SER A 175 -2.29 -21.02 -8.20
CA SER A 175 -3.02 -21.98 -9.03
C SER A 175 -4.40 -21.49 -9.49
N ALA A 176 -4.85 -20.34 -9.00
CA ALA A 176 -6.10 -19.74 -9.44
C ALA A 176 -6.02 -19.31 -10.93
N ASP A 177 -7.05 -19.65 -11.72
CA ASP A 177 -7.16 -19.33 -13.18
C ASP A 177 -7.03 -17.83 -13.48
N TYR A 178 -7.33 -17.02 -12.48
CA TYR A 178 -6.79 -15.68 -12.37
C TYR A 178 -5.87 -15.74 -11.17
N PRO A 179 -4.54 -15.53 -11.29
CA PRO A 179 -3.80 -15.08 -10.13
C PRO A 179 -4.64 -13.94 -9.61
N THR A 180 -5.01 -13.97 -8.34
CA THR A 180 -5.65 -12.81 -7.71
C THR A 180 -4.58 -11.73 -7.70
N ALA A 181 -4.36 -11.14 -8.87
CA ALA A 181 -3.64 -9.94 -9.08
C ALA A 181 -4.37 -9.01 -8.13
N TYR A 182 -3.63 -8.65 -7.10
CA TYR A 182 -4.01 -7.68 -6.11
C TYR A 182 -5.00 -8.24 -5.07
N PRO A 183 -4.57 -8.44 -3.79
CA PRO A 183 -5.53 -8.40 -2.70
C PRO A 183 -6.39 -7.17 -2.93
N ARG A 184 -7.71 -7.35 -3.04
CA ARG A 184 -8.66 -6.24 -3.18
C ARG A 184 -8.32 -5.30 -2.04
N SER A 185 -7.66 -4.18 -2.35
CA SER A 185 -7.77 -3.01 -1.51
C SER A 185 -9.26 -2.82 -1.40
N GLY A 186 -9.81 -2.97 -0.21
CA GLY A 186 -11.21 -2.65 0.04
C GLY A 186 -11.42 -1.14 -0.15
N ARG A 187 -11.29 -0.63 -1.38
CA ARG A 187 -12.21 0.36 -1.90
C ARG A 187 -13.45 -0.42 -2.33
N THR A 188 -14.18 -0.94 -1.34
CA THR A 188 -15.62 -0.84 -1.44
C THR A 188 -15.92 0.65 -1.47
N VAL A 189 -15.98 1.22 -2.69
CA VAL A 189 -17.09 2.11 -2.97
C VAL A 189 -18.30 1.25 -2.64
N SER A 190 -18.86 1.46 -1.45
CA SER A 190 -20.11 0.83 -1.06
C SER A 190 -21.17 1.33 -2.02
N SER A 191 -21.35 0.63 -3.14
CA SER A 191 -22.69 0.43 -3.66
C SER A 191 -23.41 -0.41 -2.61
N HIS A 192 -23.93 0.29 -1.60
CA HIS A 192 -24.94 -0.12 -0.63
C HIS A 192 -24.94 -1.60 -0.21
N VAL A 193 -24.32 -1.92 0.94
CA VAL A 193 -24.93 -2.69 2.04
C VAL A 193 -24.07 -2.48 3.29
N LEU A 194 -24.58 -1.73 4.28
CA LEU A 194 -24.02 -1.74 5.64
C LEU A 194 -24.35 -3.10 6.29
N PRO A 195 -23.45 -3.71 7.09
CA PRO A 195 -23.83 -4.83 7.93
C PRO A 195 -24.91 -4.38 8.93
N THR A 196 -25.98 -5.16 9.05
CA THR A 196 -27.00 -4.96 10.09
C THR A 196 -26.33 -4.97 11.47
N PRO A 197 -26.61 -4.00 12.34
CA PRO A 197 -26.02 -3.98 13.68
C PRO A 197 -26.48 -5.24 14.42
N SER A 198 -25.53 -6.09 14.81
CA SER A 198 -25.78 -7.12 15.80
C SER A 198 -26.05 -6.41 17.13
N GLU A 199 -27.25 -6.63 17.66
CA GLU A 199 -27.65 -6.25 19.00
C GLU A 199 -26.65 -6.82 20.01
N ASP A 200 -25.84 -5.94 20.61
CA ASP A 200 -25.25 -6.05 21.95
C ASP A 200 -24.28 -4.88 22.15
N PHE A 201 -24.83 -3.68 22.33
CA PHE A 201 -24.12 -2.61 23.03
C PHE A 201 -24.65 -2.57 24.46
N PRO A 202 -23.80 -2.59 25.49
CA PRO A 202 -24.26 -2.30 26.84
C PRO A 202 -24.68 -0.83 26.92
N ASP A 203 -25.90 -0.61 27.42
CA ASP A 203 -26.39 0.71 27.82
C ASP A 203 -25.35 1.38 28.72
N THR A 204 -24.82 2.52 28.27
CA THR A 204 -24.08 3.46 29.12
C THR A 204 -24.94 4.66 29.43
N ASP A 205 -26.13 4.39 29.97
CA ASP A 205 -26.76 5.31 30.91
C ASP A 205 -26.04 5.15 32.26
N THR A 206 -25.04 6.00 32.49
CA THR A 206 -24.72 6.67 33.77
C THR A 206 -23.25 7.10 33.78
N LEU A 207 -22.99 8.41 33.66
CA LEU A 207 -22.07 9.14 34.52
C LEU A 207 -22.17 10.65 34.24
N GLY A 208 -22.95 11.33 35.10
CA GLY A 208 -22.57 12.60 35.70
C GLY A 208 -22.45 13.81 34.77
N GLY A 209 -23.57 14.51 34.57
CA GLY A 209 -23.55 15.89 34.09
C GLY A 209 -22.81 16.81 35.06
N ALA A 210 -21.78 17.50 34.56
CA ALA A 210 -21.27 18.72 35.17
C ALA A 210 -21.87 19.91 34.40
N LYS A 211 -22.81 20.62 35.04
CA LYS A 211 -23.34 21.89 34.57
C LYS A 211 -22.24 22.95 34.67
N PHE A 212 -21.89 23.57 33.54
CA PHE A 212 -21.12 24.80 33.50
C PHE A 212 -22.08 25.97 33.78
N THR A 213 -21.88 26.68 34.88
CA THR A 213 -22.47 28.01 35.13
C THR A 213 -21.39 29.06 34.95
N PRO A 214 -21.58 30.08 34.09
CA PRO A 214 -20.65 31.21 34.02
C PRO A 214 -21.01 32.22 35.11
N GLU A 215 -20.05 32.58 35.96
CA GLU A 215 -20.14 33.78 36.80
C GLU A 215 -19.41 34.93 36.09
N GLY A 216 -20.06 36.09 36.10
CA GLY A 216 -19.50 37.37 35.65
C GLY A 216 -18.88 38.18 36.78
#